data_AF-A0A2G6C4C2-F1
#
_entry.id   AF-A0A2G6C4C2-F1
#
_cell.length_a   1.000
_cell.length_b   1.000
_cell.length_c   1.000
_cell.angle_alpha   90.00
_cell.angle_beta   90.00
_cell.angle_gamma   90.00
#
_symmetry.space_group_name_H-M   'P 1'
#
loop_
_entity.id
_entity.type
_entity.pdbx_description
1 polymer ?
#
loop_
_entity_poly.entity_id
_entity_poly.type
_entity_poly.pdbx_seq_one_letter_code
_entity_poly.pdbx_strand_id
1 'polypeptide(L)'
;MFKLDNDFLIELGLGDLPEEDKKAMLRHIYETLEMRVGMNLAEQMTDEQQAEFEGYIQRNDETGALQWLETNFPGYKQVVADELEKLKTEVKTAAPQILASSQQPADGQAPAAPQQPAATDAPAPGAPTQSDDQQPQQPAA
;
A
#
# COMPACT_ATOMS: atom_id res chain seq x y z
N MET A 1 -23.86 15.08 -5.46
CA MET A 1 -23.15 13.86 -5.90
C MET A 1 -21.69 14.11 -5.66
N PHE A 2 -21.08 13.35 -4.74
CA PHE A 2 -19.67 13.50 -4.43
C PHE A 2 -18.84 13.07 -5.65
N LYS A 3 -17.77 13.81 -5.95
CA LYS A 3 -16.89 13.51 -7.06
C LYS A 3 -15.48 13.36 -6.55
N LEU A 4 -14.83 12.29 -6.96
CA LEU A 4 -13.45 12.03 -6.65
C LEU A 4 -12.61 12.48 -7.86
N ASP A 5 -12.20 13.75 -7.84
CA ASP A 5 -11.46 14.37 -8.92
C ASP A 5 -10.29 15.20 -8.39
N ASN A 6 -9.61 15.94 -9.28
CA ASN A 6 -8.43 16.69 -8.89
C ASN A 6 -8.72 17.75 -7.81
N ASP A 7 -9.92 18.34 -7.78
CA ASP A 7 -10.30 19.27 -6.71
C ASP A 7 -10.32 18.56 -5.36
N PHE A 8 -10.84 17.33 -5.31
CA PHE A 8 -10.82 16.51 -4.10
C PHE A 8 -9.38 16.23 -3.63
N LEU A 9 -8.45 15.92 -4.53
CA LEU A 9 -7.03 15.76 -4.16
C LEU A 9 -6.41 17.06 -3.65
N ILE A 10 -6.76 18.22 -4.22
CA ILE A 10 -6.30 19.51 -3.74
C ILE A 10 -6.79 19.76 -2.31
N GLU A 11 -8.07 19.48 -2.02
CA GLU A 11 -8.63 19.62 -0.67
C GLU A 11 -7.94 18.73 0.38
N LEU A 12 -7.45 17.55 -0.06
CA LEU A 12 -6.68 16.63 0.75
C LEU A 12 -5.22 17.06 0.97
N GLY A 13 -4.75 18.08 0.26
CA GLY A 13 -3.35 18.50 0.27
C GLY A 13 -2.46 17.71 -0.69
N LEU A 14 -3.04 16.96 -1.63
CA LEU A 14 -2.35 16.15 -2.65
C LEU A 14 -2.33 16.85 -4.03
N GLY A 15 -2.65 18.15 -4.07
CA GLY A 15 -2.72 18.93 -5.31
C GLY A 15 -1.39 19.07 -6.06
N ASP A 16 -0.26 18.88 -5.38
CA ASP A 16 1.09 18.99 -5.96
C ASP A 16 1.58 17.70 -6.62
N LEU A 17 0.82 16.60 -6.48
CA LEU A 17 1.18 15.33 -7.11
C LEU A 17 1.27 15.47 -8.65
N PRO A 18 2.21 14.75 -9.31
CA PRO A 18 2.20 14.57 -10.75
C PRO A 18 0.87 14.02 -11.26
N GLU A 19 0.49 14.35 -12.51
CA GLU A 19 -0.81 13.94 -13.06
C GLU A 19 -1.02 12.41 -13.08
N GLU A 20 0.05 11.65 -13.29
CA GLU A 20 0.01 10.19 -13.26
C GLU A 20 -0.27 9.66 -11.85
N ASP A 21 0.41 10.23 -10.84
CA ASP A 21 0.21 9.88 -9.44
C ASP A 21 -1.17 10.30 -8.93
N LYS A 22 -1.69 11.44 -9.39
CA LYS A 22 -3.07 11.87 -9.11
C LYS A 22 -4.09 10.85 -9.61
N LYS A 23 -3.94 10.37 -10.85
CA LYS A 23 -4.84 9.36 -11.42
C LYS A 23 -4.75 8.04 -10.65
N ALA A 24 -3.53 7.61 -10.33
CA ALA A 24 -3.30 6.41 -9.51
C ALA A 24 -3.92 6.56 -8.12
N MET A 25 -3.79 7.73 -7.49
CA MET A 25 -4.32 8.00 -6.16
C MET A 25 -5.86 8.07 -6.15
N LEU A 26 -6.47 8.72 -7.14
CA LEU A 26 -7.93 8.71 -7.30
C LEU A 26 -8.45 7.28 -7.45
N ARG A 27 -7.82 6.48 -8.31
CA ARG A 27 -8.19 5.07 -8.49
C ARG A 27 -8.08 4.30 -7.17
N HIS A 28 -6.96 4.45 -6.46
CA HIS A 28 -6.72 3.76 -5.20
C HIS A 28 -7.76 4.13 -4.12
N ILE A 29 -8.15 5.41 -4.05
CA ILE A 29 -9.18 5.88 -3.11
C ILE A 29 -10.55 5.32 -3.49
N TYR A 30 -10.90 5.24 -4.79
CA TYR A 30 -12.11 4.56 -5.24
C TYR A 30 -12.14 3.10 -4.81
N GLU A 31 -11.11 2.33 -5.18
CA GLU A 31 -11.01 0.89 -4.88
C GLU A 31 -11.07 0.63 -3.36
N THR A 32 -10.41 1.49 -2.57
CA THR A 32 -10.43 1.40 -1.10
C THR A 32 -11.81 1.72 -0.53
N LEU A 33 -12.48 2.76 -1.03
CA LEU A 33 -13.83 3.12 -0.58
C LEU A 33 -14.82 2.00 -0.89
N GLU A 34 -14.80 1.47 -2.11
CA GLU A 34 -15.67 0.35 -2.53
C GLU A 34 -15.49 -0.88 -1.64
N MET A 35 -14.25 -1.26 -1.36
CA MET A 35 -13.93 -2.39 -0.48
C MET A 35 -14.46 -2.15 0.94
N ARG A 36 -14.21 -0.98 1.52
CA ARG A 36 -14.60 -0.67 2.90
C ARG A 36 -16.12 -0.58 3.05
N VAL A 37 -16.79 0.08 2.13
CA VAL A 37 -18.25 0.14 2.08
C VAL A 37 -18.82 -1.26 1.93
N GLY A 38 -18.28 -2.08 1.02
CA GLY A 38 -18.70 -3.47 0.82
C GLY A 38 -18.57 -4.30 2.10
N MET A 39 -17.41 -4.21 2.78
CA MET A 39 -17.16 -4.93 4.03
C MET A 39 -18.10 -4.46 5.16
N ASN A 40 -18.23 -3.14 5.36
CA ASN A 40 -19.08 -2.57 6.41
C ASN A 40 -20.57 -2.89 6.19
N LEU A 41 -21.02 -2.88 4.93
CA LEU A 41 -22.37 -3.30 4.59
C LEU A 41 -22.54 -4.79 4.84
N ALA A 42 -21.63 -5.64 4.37
CA ALA A 42 -21.66 -7.09 4.56
C ALA A 42 -21.74 -7.49 6.05
N GLU A 43 -20.99 -6.82 6.93
CA GLU A 43 -21.03 -7.04 8.38
C GLU A 43 -22.41 -6.76 9.01
N GLN A 44 -23.25 -5.96 8.35
CA GLN A 44 -24.60 -5.64 8.78
C GLN A 44 -25.68 -6.47 8.08
N MET A 45 -25.30 -7.29 7.08
CA MET A 45 -26.20 -8.18 6.36
C MET A 45 -26.20 -9.58 6.96
N THR A 46 -27.35 -10.26 6.88
CA THR A 46 -27.39 -11.72 7.06
C THR A 46 -26.74 -12.43 5.88
N ASP A 47 -26.36 -13.70 6.05
CA ASP A 47 -25.81 -14.52 4.97
C ASP A 47 -26.74 -14.58 3.74
N GLU A 48 -28.06 -14.67 3.97
CA GLU A 48 -29.07 -14.67 2.91
C GLU A 48 -29.08 -13.34 2.14
N GLN A 49 -29.02 -12.22 2.85
CA GLN A 49 -28.99 -10.89 2.25
C GLN A 49 -27.69 -10.63 1.47
N GLN A 50 -26.55 -11.11 1.97
CA GLN A 50 -25.28 -11.07 1.25
C GLN A 50 -25.38 -11.83 -0.07
N ALA A 51 -25.89 -13.07 -0.04
CA ALA A 51 -26.04 -13.88 -1.25
C ALA A 51 -26.99 -13.24 -2.27
N GLU A 52 -28.10 -12.63 -1.82
CA GLU A 52 -28.99 -11.87 -2.70
C GLU A 52 -28.27 -10.68 -3.35
N PHE A 53 -27.54 -9.90 -2.55
CA PHE A 53 -26.81 -8.73 -3.02
C PHE A 53 -25.71 -9.13 -4.03
N GLU A 54 -24.91 -10.14 -3.71
CA GLU A 54 -23.89 -10.71 -4.60
C GLU A 54 -24.47 -11.18 -5.93
N GLY A 55 -25.70 -11.70 -5.92
CA GLY A 55 -26.43 -12.08 -7.13
C GLY A 55 -26.66 -10.92 -8.10
N TYR A 56 -26.86 -9.69 -7.60
CA TYR A 56 -26.94 -8.50 -8.46
C TYR A 56 -25.58 -8.12 -9.03
N ILE A 57 -24.52 -8.19 -8.22
CA ILE A 57 -23.15 -7.88 -8.65
C ILE A 57 -22.68 -8.86 -9.74
N GLN A 58 -22.92 -10.16 -9.59
CA GLN A 58 -22.56 -11.16 -10.61
C GLN A 58 -23.26 -10.92 -11.96
N ARG A 59 -24.49 -10.41 -11.94
CA ARG A 59 -25.25 -10.07 -13.14
C ARG A 59 -24.89 -8.70 -13.72
N ASN A 60 -23.95 -7.97 -13.11
CA ASN A 60 -23.65 -6.57 -13.42
C ASN A 60 -24.92 -5.69 -13.40
N ASP A 61 -25.88 -6.02 -12.53
CA ASP A 61 -27.14 -5.31 -12.38
C ASP A 61 -27.01 -4.23 -11.30
N GLU A 62 -26.28 -3.16 -11.64
CA GLU A 62 -26.03 -2.03 -10.74
C GLU A 62 -27.34 -1.36 -10.29
N THR A 63 -28.33 -1.30 -11.19
CA THR A 63 -29.62 -0.67 -10.90
C THR A 63 -30.45 -1.52 -9.94
N GLY A 64 -30.43 -2.84 -10.10
CA GLY A 64 -31.05 -3.78 -9.15
C GLY A 64 -30.36 -3.77 -7.79
N ALA A 65 -29.02 -3.77 -7.76
CA ALA A 65 -28.22 -3.70 -6.53
C ALA A 65 -28.55 -2.44 -5.71
N LEU A 66 -28.65 -1.28 -6.37
CA LEU A 66 -29.00 -0.01 -5.73
C LEU A 66 -30.42 -0.01 -5.15
N GLN A 67 -31.41 -0.50 -5.91
CA GLN A 67 -32.79 -0.60 -5.43
C GLN A 67 -32.92 -1.57 -4.24
N TRP A 68 -32.18 -2.68 -4.29
CA TRP A 68 -32.14 -3.64 -3.20
C TRP A 68 -31.54 -3.00 -1.93
N LEU A 69 -30.47 -2.22 -2.05
CA LEU A 69 -29.90 -1.46 -0.94
C LEU A 69 -30.88 -0.42 -0.40
N GLU A 70 -31.57 0.32 -1.27
CA GLU A 70 -32.58 1.31 -0.84
C GLU A 70 -33.74 0.67 -0.07
N THR A 71 -34.08 -0.58 -0.39
CA THR A 71 -35.19 -1.30 0.25
C THR A 71 -34.76 -1.99 1.55
N ASN A 72 -33.63 -2.69 1.54
CA ASN A 72 -33.20 -3.56 2.65
C ASN A 72 -32.24 -2.85 3.61
N PHE A 73 -31.46 -1.89 3.10
CA PHE A 73 -30.44 -1.15 3.84
C PHE A 73 -30.60 0.36 3.63
N PRO A 74 -31.71 0.99 4.03
CA PRO A 74 -31.95 2.42 3.78
C PRO A 74 -30.85 3.35 4.34
N GLY A 75 -30.07 2.88 5.32
CA GLY A 75 -28.90 3.55 5.88
C GLY A 75 -27.61 3.44 5.05
N TYR A 76 -27.58 2.70 3.93
CA TYR A 76 -26.33 2.45 3.18
C TYR A 76 -25.65 3.75 2.71
N LYS A 77 -26.43 4.78 2.36
CA LYS A 77 -25.87 6.09 1.96
C LYS A 77 -25.11 6.76 3.11
N GLN A 78 -25.55 6.54 4.36
CA GLN A 78 -24.85 7.02 5.55
C GLN A 78 -23.54 6.26 5.76
N VAL A 79 -23.54 4.94 5.54
CA VAL A 79 -22.32 4.11 5.59
C VAL A 79 -21.30 4.61 4.56
N VAL A 80 -21.72 4.84 3.32
CA VAL A 80 -20.85 5.40 2.27
C VAL A 80 -20.28 6.76 2.69
N ALA A 81 -21.11 7.64 3.25
CA ALA A 81 -20.67 8.96 3.70
C ALA A 81 -19.65 8.86 4.86
N ASP A 82 -19.92 7.99 5.84
CA ASP A 82 -19.07 7.80 7.01
C ASP A 82 -17.71 7.19 6.63
N GLU A 83 -17.70 6.15 5.79
CA GLU A 83 -16.47 5.54 5.28
C GLU A 83 -15.66 6.50 4.40
N LEU A 84 -16.33 7.34 3.61
CA LEU A 84 -15.69 8.39 2.84
C LEU A 84 -15.04 9.46 3.74
N GLU A 85 -15.73 9.92 4.78
CA GLU A 85 -15.20 10.91 5.73
C GLU A 85 -13.98 10.38 6.49
N LYS A 86 -14.02 9.10 6.92
CA LYS A 86 -12.87 8.41 7.52
C LYS A 86 -11.70 8.36 6.56
N LEU A 87 -11.94 7.89 5.33
CA LEU A 87 -10.90 7.77 4.31
C LEU A 87 -10.31 9.14 3.96
N LYS A 88 -11.15 10.19 3.85
CA LYS A 88 -10.69 11.57 3.64
C LYS A 88 -9.72 12.00 4.75
N THR A 89 -10.05 11.71 5.99
CA THR A 89 -9.24 12.05 7.16
C THR A 89 -7.91 11.30 7.18
N GLU A 90 -7.94 9.99 6.89
CA GLU A 90 -6.74 9.15 6.79
C GLU A 90 -5.81 9.64 5.68
N VAL A 91 -6.34 9.86 4.47
CA VAL A 91 -5.55 10.33 3.34
C VAL A 91 -5.00 11.73 3.60
N LYS A 92 -5.78 12.64 4.17
CA LYS A 92 -5.30 13.98 4.55
C LYS A 92 -4.16 13.93 5.58
N THR A 93 -4.23 12.98 6.52
CA THR A 93 -3.17 12.76 7.51
C THR A 93 -1.91 12.18 6.85
N ALA A 94 -2.07 11.29 5.88
CA ALA A 94 -0.98 10.68 5.13
C ALA A 94 -0.42 11.59 4.01
N ALA A 95 -1.17 12.60 3.56
CA ALA A 95 -0.83 13.47 2.44
C ALA A 95 0.61 14.03 2.45
N PRO A 96 1.15 14.59 3.55
CA PRO A 96 2.53 15.07 3.56
C PRO A 96 3.56 13.97 3.34
N GLN A 97 3.30 12.74 3.81
CA GLN A 97 4.18 11.60 3.56
C GLN A 97 4.07 11.11 2.11
N ILE A 98 2.85 11.04 1.57
CA ILE A 98 2.60 10.65 0.17
C ILE A 98 3.32 11.61 -0.79
N LEU A 99 3.22 12.93 -0.55
CA LEU A 99 3.94 13.93 -1.33
C LEU A 99 5.46 13.74 -1.23
N ALA A 100 5.99 13.56 -0.02
CA ALA A 100 7.42 13.32 0.16
C ALA A 100 7.89 12.07 -0.59
N SER A 101 7.14 10.97 -0.52
CA SER A 101 7.46 9.72 -1.23
C SER A 101 7.33 9.85 -2.75
N SER A 102 6.40 10.67 -3.26
CA SER A 102 6.26 10.94 -4.70
C SER A 102 7.38 11.82 -5.25
N GLN A 103 8.00 12.64 -4.41
CA GLN A 103 9.09 13.56 -4.75
C GLN A 103 10.47 12.94 -4.56
N GLN A 104 10.56 11.81 -3.86
CA GLN A 104 11.77 11.01 -3.87
C GLN A 104 11.92 10.41 -5.27
N PRO A 105 13.02 10.70 -6.00
CA PRO A 105 13.35 9.91 -7.16
C PRO A 105 13.39 8.45 -6.70
N ALA A 106 12.91 7.54 -7.55
CA ALA A 106 13.19 6.12 -7.44
C ALA A 106 14.71 5.88 -7.68
N ASP A 107 15.58 6.55 -6.92
CA ASP A 107 16.96 6.20 -6.77
C ASP A 107 16.96 4.86 -6.06
N GLY A 108 17.34 3.84 -6.83
CA GLY A 108 17.41 2.46 -6.38
C GLY A 108 18.03 2.38 -4.99
N GLN A 109 17.23 1.88 -4.05
CA GLN A 109 17.75 1.28 -2.83
C GLN A 109 18.61 0.08 -3.24
N ALA A 110 19.87 0.35 -3.57
CA ALA A 110 20.92 -0.50 -3.05
C ALA A 110 20.89 -0.26 -1.53
N PRO A 111 20.64 -1.29 -0.70
CA PRO A 111 20.77 -1.13 0.74
C PRO A 111 22.20 -0.66 1.01
N ALA A 112 22.34 0.53 1.60
CA ALA A 112 23.59 0.95 2.20
C ALA A 112 23.91 -0.04 3.32
N ALA A 113 24.63 -1.11 2.97
CA ALA A 113 25.32 -1.93 3.95
C ALA A 113 26.18 -0.98 4.80
N PRO A 114 26.17 -1.11 6.14
CA PRO A 114 27.02 -0.30 6.98
C PRO A 114 28.46 -0.50 6.53
N GLN A 115 29.04 0.55 5.95
CA GLN A 115 30.44 0.59 5.58
C GLN A 115 31.24 0.44 6.88
N GLN A 116 31.73 -0.77 7.13
CA GLN A 116 32.74 -1.00 8.14
C GLN A 116 33.93 -0.08 7.80
N PRO A 117 34.42 0.73 8.75
CA PRO A 117 35.56 1.60 8.49
C PRO A 117 36.75 0.71 8.13
N ALA A 118 37.24 0.88 6.91
CA ALA A 118 38.48 0.26 6.44
C ALA A 118 39.57 0.59 7.45
N ALA A 119 40.06 -0.44 8.15
CA ALA A 119 41.23 -0.33 8.99
C ALA A 119 42.39 0.11 8.12
N THR A 120 42.94 1.29 8.42
CA THR A 120 44.19 1.80 7.87
C THR A 120 45.31 0.84 8.27
N ASP A 121 45.67 -0.07 7.36
CA ASP A 121 46.84 -0.93 7.51
C ASP A 121 48.09 -0.10 7.21
N ALA A 122 48.82 0.23 8.27
CA ALA A 122 50.14 0.84 8.20
C ALA A 122 51.18 -0.23 7.81
N PRO A 123 52.14 0.06 6.91
CA PRO A 123 53.14 -0.92 6.53
C PRO A 123 54.23 -1.03 7.62
N ALA A 124 54.32 -2.19 8.27
CA ALA A 124 55.46 -2.56 9.09
C ALA A 124 56.38 -3.54 8.30
N PRO A 125 57.69 -3.26 8.20
CA PRO A 125 58.64 -4.14 7.52
C PRO A 125 59.18 -5.20 8.48
N GLY A 126 59.26 -6.46 8.05
CA GLY A 126 59.98 -7.49 8.80
C GLY A 126 59.58 -8.92 8.47
N ALA A 127 60.24 -9.51 7.46
CA ALA A 127 60.53 -10.95 7.46
C ALA A 127 61.52 -11.26 8.62
N PRO A 128 61.72 -12.51 9.13
CA PRO A 128 61.74 -13.73 8.32
C PRO A 128 61.37 -15.11 8.99
N THR A 129 61.28 -16.13 8.11
CA THR A 129 61.66 -17.57 8.25
C THR A 129 60.92 -18.58 9.15
N GLN A 130 60.59 -19.72 8.49
CA GLN A 130 60.78 -21.15 8.89
C GLN A 130 60.05 -21.64 10.16
N SER A 131 59.33 -22.77 10.19
CA SER A 131 59.73 -24.15 9.84
C SER A 131 58.44 -25.00 9.84
N ASP A 132 58.21 -25.87 8.85
CA ASP A 132 58.51 -27.32 8.90
C ASP A 132 57.96 -28.02 10.16
N ASP A 133 56.79 -28.65 10.06
CA ASP A 133 56.51 -29.92 10.75
C ASP A 133 55.33 -30.70 10.09
N GLN A 134 55.74 -31.70 9.30
CA GLN A 134 55.25 -33.10 9.31
C GLN A 134 53.76 -33.44 9.05
N GLN A 135 53.55 -33.99 7.84
CA GLN A 135 52.80 -35.21 7.43
C GLN A 135 52.16 -36.14 8.49
N PRO A 136 51.32 -37.14 8.10
CA PRO A 136 50.59 -37.37 6.83
C PRO A 136 49.11 -37.79 7.04
N GLN A 137 48.23 -37.55 6.07
CA GLN A 137 46.96 -38.28 5.97
C GLN A 137 46.99 -39.19 4.74
N GLN A 138 46.87 -40.50 5.01
CA GLN A 138 46.88 -41.58 4.04
C GLN A 138 45.60 -41.58 3.19
N PRO A 139 45.67 -41.97 1.90
CA PRO A 139 44.49 -42.13 1.07
C PRO A 139 43.88 -43.54 1.15
N ALA A 140 42.58 -43.53 0.87
CA ALA A 140 41.63 -44.62 0.73
C ALA A 140 42.11 -45.93 0.08
N ALA A 141 41.48 -47.02 0.52
CA ALA A 141 41.08 -48.13 -0.32
C ALA A 141 39.61 -48.47 0.00
#